data_AF-A0A7S3WN48-F1
#
_entry.id   AF-A0A7S3WN48-F1
#
_cell.length_a   1.000
_cell.length_b   1.000
_cell.length_c   1.000
_cell.angle_alpha   90.00
_cell.angle_beta   90.00
_cell.angle_gamma   90.00
#
_symmetry.space_group_name_H-M   'P 1'
#
loop_
_entity.id
_entity.type
_entity.pdbx_description
1 polymer ?
#
loop_
_entity_poly.entity_id
_entity_poly.type
_entity_poly.pdbx_seq_one_letter_code
_entity_poly.pdbx_strand_id
1 'polypeptide(L)'
;MVFKLKELVARIDAKLHAHLLDENLQFIQFAFRWMNCLLLREFSLDLILRLWDTYLAEYGGSEDVSDMSLVETSDIGEGFAPLHVYVCASLLTHWSKQLLAMDFSELVMFLQNLPTSGWCETDMAELISQAYVYKSLYHHAPGHLLQ
;
A
#
# COMPACT_ATOMS: atom_id res chain seq x y z
N MET A 1 -6.36 6.86 4.49
CA MET A 1 -5.41 5.88 3.89
C MET A 1 -3.98 6.41 3.82
N VAL A 2 -3.72 7.64 3.33
CA VAL A 2 -2.36 8.22 3.31
C VAL A 2 -1.66 8.22 4.68
N PHE A 3 -2.38 8.62 5.74
CA PHE A 3 -1.84 8.57 7.10
C PHE A 3 -1.47 7.14 7.54
N LYS A 4 -2.36 6.16 7.30
CA LYS A 4 -2.09 4.74 7.56
C LYS A 4 -0.86 4.25 6.79
N LEU A 5 -0.66 4.67 5.54
CA LEU A 5 0.54 4.34 4.76
C LEU A 5 1.80 4.89 5.44
N LYS A 6 1.79 6.16 5.88
CA LYS A 6 2.93 6.76 6.58
C LYS A 6 3.30 5.96 7.83
N GLU A 7 2.33 5.66 8.69
CA GLU A 7 2.57 4.87 9.91
C GLU A 7 3.06 3.46 9.61
N LEU A 8 2.51 2.82 8.59
CA LEU A 8 2.90 1.49 8.17
C LEU A 8 4.35 1.45 7.68
N VAL A 9 4.75 2.40 6.82
CA VAL A 9 6.12 2.50 6.32
C VAL A 9 7.10 2.80 7.44
N ALA A 10 6.73 3.63 8.42
CA ALA A 10 7.57 3.87 9.60
C ALA A 10 7.87 2.59 10.40
N ARG A 11 6.96 1.61 10.40
CA ARG A 11 7.11 0.32 11.09
C ARG A 11 7.83 -0.74 10.26
N ILE A 12 7.64 -0.73 8.94
CA ILE A 12 8.27 -1.69 8.02
C ILE A 12 9.70 -1.29 7.68
N ASP A 13 9.91 -0.02 7.34
CA ASP A 13 11.19 0.52 6.89
C ASP A 13 11.41 1.91 7.51
N ALA A 14 11.85 1.90 8.77
CA ALA A 14 12.12 3.11 9.54
C ALA A 14 13.21 3.99 8.89
N LYS A 15 14.16 3.38 8.16
CA LYS A 15 15.23 4.12 7.48
C LYS A 15 14.67 4.91 6.30
N LEU A 16 13.86 4.28 5.46
CA LEU A 16 13.19 4.98 4.36
C LEU A 16 12.27 6.07 4.89
N HIS A 17 11.47 5.79 5.91
CA HIS A 17 10.59 6.79 6.51
C HIS A 17 11.35 8.01 7.04
N ALA A 18 12.48 7.78 7.74
CA ALA A 18 13.34 8.87 8.24
C ALA A 18 13.92 9.69 7.08
N HIS A 19 14.46 9.04 6.05
CA HIS A 19 15.00 9.71 4.86
C HIS A 19 13.97 10.62 4.17
N LEU A 20 12.74 10.12 3.96
CA LEU A 20 11.67 10.92 3.35
C LEU A 20 11.33 12.16 4.20
N LEU A 21 11.41 12.07 5.52
CA LEU A 21 11.19 13.22 6.41
C LEU A 21 12.38 14.20 6.38
N ASP A 22 13.61 13.71 6.36
CA ASP A 22 14.83 14.52 6.31
C ASP A 22 14.91 15.31 5.00
N GLU A 23 14.52 14.69 3.89
CA GLU A 23 14.35 15.35 2.58
C GLU A 23 13.09 16.23 2.49
N ASN A 24 12.32 16.39 3.56
CA ASN A 24 11.08 17.17 3.63
C ASN A 24 9.97 16.71 2.66
N LEU A 25 9.99 15.45 2.22
CA LEU A 25 8.94 14.89 1.39
C LEU A 25 7.74 14.45 2.24
N GLN A 26 6.60 15.08 2.01
CA GLN A 26 5.36 14.70 2.66
C GLN A 26 4.65 13.59 1.87
N PHE A 27 4.22 12.53 2.55
CA PHE A 27 3.50 11.40 1.93
C PHE A 27 2.31 11.84 1.05
N ILE A 28 1.62 12.93 1.41
CA ILE A 28 0.50 13.45 0.62
C ILE A 28 0.89 13.85 -0.81
N GLN A 29 2.14 14.28 -1.04
CA GLN A 29 2.62 14.79 -2.33
C GLN A 29 2.67 13.71 -3.42
N PHE A 30 2.80 12.44 -3.05
CA PHE A 30 2.76 11.32 -4.00
C PHE A 30 1.58 10.37 -3.71
N ALA A 31 1.35 10.02 -2.44
CA ALA A 31 0.40 8.98 -2.08
C ALA A 31 -1.07 9.39 -2.25
N PHE A 32 -1.40 10.69 -2.31
CA PHE A 32 -2.77 11.12 -2.60
C PHE A 32 -3.26 10.55 -3.93
N ARG A 33 -2.40 10.59 -4.96
CA ARG A 33 -2.69 10.01 -6.27
C ARG A 33 -2.82 8.50 -6.20
N TRP A 34 -1.93 7.83 -5.48
CA TRP A 34 -1.95 6.37 -5.33
C TRP A 34 -3.26 5.90 -4.70
N MET A 35 -3.68 6.55 -3.62
CA MET A 35 -4.89 6.21 -2.88
C MET A 35 -6.18 6.52 -3.66
N ASN A 36 -6.23 7.64 -4.37
CA ASN A 36 -7.46 8.04 -5.07
C ASN A 36 -7.64 7.33 -6.41
N CYS A 37 -6.54 7.03 -7.09
CA CYS A 37 -6.58 6.35 -8.38
C CYS A 37 -6.34 4.85 -8.26
N LEU A 38 -6.24 4.30 -7.04
CA LEU A 38 -5.96 2.89 -6.79
C LEU A 38 -4.77 2.37 -7.61
N LEU A 39 -3.70 3.17 -7.67
CA LEU A 39 -2.50 2.95 -8.47
C LEU A 39 -2.70 2.85 -9.99
N LEU A 40 -3.89 3.11 -10.54
CA LEU A 40 -4.19 3.09 -11.99
C LEU A 40 -3.24 3.98 -12.81
N ARG A 41 -2.67 5.03 -12.20
CA ARG A 41 -1.71 5.94 -12.86
C ARG A 41 -0.25 5.48 -12.78
N GLU A 42 0.03 4.42 -12.03
CA GLU A 42 1.38 3.91 -11.79
C GLU A 42 1.67 2.59 -12.51
N PHE A 43 0.68 1.93 -13.12
CA PHE A 43 0.85 0.65 -13.82
C PHE A 43 0.07 0.61 -15.13
N SER A 44 0.40 -0.34 -16.01
CA SER A 44 -0.41 -0.62 -17.19
C SER A 44 -1.79 -1.18 -16.81
N LEU A 45 -2.77 -1.02 -17.71
CA LEU A 45 -4.14 -1.44 -17.44
C LEU A 45 -4.25 -2.93 -17.13
N ASP A 46 -3.50 -3.79 -17.84
CA ASP A 46 -3.53 -5.24 -17.64
C ASP A 46 -3.11 -5.63 -16.21
N LEU A 47 -2.06 -4.98 -15.69
CA LEU A 47 -1.61 -5.21 -14.31
C LEU A 47 -2.60 -4.67 -13.28
N ILE A 48 -3.29 -3.56 -13.60
CA ILE A 48 -4.32 -3.00 -12.73
C ILE A 48 -5.53 -3.93 -12.66
N LEU A 49 -5.96 -4.51 -13.78
CA LEU A 49 -7.03 -5.51 -13.78
C LEU A 49 -6.64 -6.70 -12.90
N ARG A 50 -5.41 -7.20 -13.03
CA ARG A 50 -4.91 -8.30 -12.19
C ARG A 50 -4.86 -7.95 -10.69
N LEU A 51 -4.49 -6.71 -10.37
CA LEU A 51 -4.51 -6.19 -9.00
C LEU A 51 -5.96 -6.10 -8.48
N TRP A 52 -6.88 -5.63 -9.31
CA TRP A 52 -8.29 -5.50 -8.96
C TRP A 52 -8.98 -6.85 -8.79
N ASP A 53 -8.59 -7.89 -9.54
CA ASP A 53 -9.06 -9.26 -9.28
C ASP A 53 -8.76 -9.68 -7.83
N THR A 54 -7.58 -9.30 -7.33
CA THR A 54 -7.19 -9.58 -5.94
C THR A 54 -8.00 -8.74 -4.95
N TYR A 55 -8.22 -7.46 -5.25
CA TYR A 55 -9.05 -6.59 -4.40
C TYR A 55 -10.50 -7.07 -4.32
N LEU A 56 -11.06 -7.55 -5.43
CA LEU A 56 -12.42 -8.07 -5.48
C LEU A 56 -12.52 -9.44 -4.79
N ALA A 57 -11.52 -10.31 -4.94
CA ALA A 57 -11.47 -11.58 -4.22
C ALA A 57 -11.39 -11.39 -2.71
N GLU A 58 -10.60 -10.43 -2.24
CA GLU A 58 -10.50 -10.09 -0.82
C GLU A 58 -11.82 -9.53 -0.27
N TYR A 59 -12.55 -8.77 -1.09
CA TYR A 59 -13.88 -8.25 -0.74
C TYR A 59 -14.93 -9.35 -0.65
N GLY A 60 -14.91 -10.33 -1.56
CA GLY A 60 -15.87 -11.44 -1.59
C GLY A 60 -15.57 -12.58 -0.60
N GLY A 61 -14.41 -12.59 0.06
CA GLY A 61 -13.99 -13.64 0.98
C GLY A 61 -14.61 -13.59 2.38
N SER A 62 -15.34 -12.51 2.74
CA SER A 62 -16.00 -12.36 4.05
C SER A 62 -17.40 -13.01 4.10
N GLU A 63 -17.62 -14.08 3.35
CA GLU A 63 -18.90 -14.81 3.27
C GLU A 63 -19.12 -15.81 4.42
N ASP A 64 -18.95 -15.38 5.67
CA ASP A 64 -19.73 -15.99 6.76
C ASP A 64 -21.13 -15.35 6.75
N VAL A 65 -21.93 -15.72 5.75
CA VAL A 65 -23.32 -15.23 5.51
C VAL A 65 -24.34 -15.91 6.45
N SER A 66 -23.91 -16.48 7.58
CA SER A 66 -24.81 -17.18 8.49
C SER A 66 -25.46 -16.33 9.57
N ASP A 67 -25.09 -15.05 9.73
CA ASP A 67 -25.73 -14.19 10.73
C ASP A 67 -26.03 -12.76 10.20
N MET A 68 -26.89 -12.69 9.19
CA MET A 68 -27.45 -11.43 8.67
C MET A 68 -28.62 -10.93 9.55
N SER A 69 -28.44 -10.98 10.87
CA SER A 69 -29.49 -10.66 11.84
C SER A 69 -28.87 -10.03 13.08
N LEU A 70 -28.87 -8.69 13.11
CA LEU A 70 -28.58 -7.85 14.28
C LEU A 70 -27.10 -7.53 14.54
N VAL A 71 -26.42 -6.89 13.58
CA VAL A 71 -25.32 -5.98 13.93
C VAL A 71 -25.51 -4.67 13.20
N GLU A 72 -25.46 -3.60 13.99
CA GLU A 72 -25.69 -2.22 13.64
C GLU A 72 -24.77 -1.74 12.51
N THR A 73 -25.25 -0.76 11.76
CA THR A 73 -24.67 -0.15 10.56
C THR A 73 -23.35 0.61 10.78
N SER A 74 -22.38 0.08 11.52
CA SER A 74 -21.06 0.72 11.70
C SER A 74 -19.89 0.00 11.03
N ASP A 75 -20.00 -1.30 10.75
CA ASP A 75 -18.94 -2.09 10.11
C ASP A 75 -19.48 -2.87 8.91
N ILE A 76 -19.91 -2.15 7.85
CA ILE A 76 -19.87 -2.75 6.52
C ILE A 76 -18.38 -3.02 6.27
N GLY A 77 -18.01 -4.30 6.27
CA GLY A 77 -16.67 -4.83 6.42
C GLY A 77 -15.59 -3.96 5.79
N GLU A 78 -14.45 -3.83 6.48
CA GLU A 78 -13.29 -3.14 5.93
C GLU A 78 -13.05 -3.67 4.50
N GLY A 79 -13.42 -2.89 3.48
CA GLY A 79 -13.46 -3.35 2.09
C GLY A 79 -12.07 -3.66 1.54
N PHE A 80 -11.80 -3.46 0.25
CA PHE A 80 -10.42 -3.61 -0.27
C PHE A 80 -9.42 -2.58 0.33
N ALA A 81 -9.92 -1.55 1.03
CA ALA A 81 -9.16 -0.41 1.54
C ALA A 81 -7.97 -0.77 2.46
N PRO A 82 -8.02 -1.78 3.35
CA PRO A 82 -6.85 -2.21 4.11
C PRO A 82 -5.78 -2.80 3.20
N LEU A 83 -6.13 -3.71 2.29
CA LEU A 83 -5.16 -4.37 1.40
C LEU A 83 -4.45 -3.35 0.51
N HIS A 84 -5.18 -2.36 0.00
CA HIS A 84 -4.60 -1.31 -0.84
C HIS A 84 -3.46 -0.53 -0.14
N VAL A 85 -3.61 -0.23 1.15
CA VAL A 85 -2.55 0.45 1.92
C VAL A 85 -1.29 -0.42 2.02
N TYR A 86 -1.45 -1.73 2.21
CA TYR A 86 -0.32 -2.67 2.23
C TYR A 86 0.34 -2.81 0.86
N VAL A 87 -0.43 -2.78 -0.24
CA VAL A 87 0.12 -2.77 -1.61
C VAL A 87 0.91 -1.49 -1.86
N CYS A 88 0.42 -0.33 -1.43
CA CYS A 88 1.17 0.92 -1.54
C CYS A 88 2.46 0.90 -0.71
N ALA A 89 2.45 0.28 0.48
CA ALA A 89 3.65 0.12 1.30
C ALA A 89 4.65 -0.85 0.64
N SER A 90 4.16 -1.98 0.11
CA SER A 90 4.94 -2.91 -0.71
C SER A 90 5.63 -2.19 -1.86
N LEU A 91 4.89 -1.38 -2.61
CA LEU A 91 5.42 -0.61 -3.74
C LEU A 91 6.49 0.38 -3.33
N LEU A 92 6.27 1.13 -2.26
CA LEU A 92 7.23 2.11 -1.78
C LEU A 92 8.53 1.42 -1.30
N THR A 93 8.40 0.34 -0.52
CA THR A 93 9.54 -0.40 0.05
C THR A 93 10.31 -1.20 -1.00
N HIS A 94 9.68 -1.63 -2.09
CA HIS A 94 10.35 -2.26 -3.24
C HIS A 94 11.47 -1.37 -3.78
N TRP A 95 11.27 -0.05 -3.78
CA TRP A 95 12.24 0.94 -4.25
C TRP A 95 13.13 1.53 -3.13
N SER A 96 13.06 1.03 -1.89
CA SER A 96 13.73 1.62 -0.71
C SER A 96 15.22 1.91 -0.95
N LYS A 97 15.97 0.95 -1.51
CA LYS A 97 17.41 1.12 -1.79
C LYS A 97 17.71 2.29 -2.73
N GLN A 98 16.85 2.54 -3.70
CA GLN A 98 17.03 3.64 -4.66
C GLN A 98 16.58 4.97 -4.04
N LEU A 99 15.42 4.97 -3.37
CA LEU A 99 14.86 6.16 -2.71
C LEU A 99 15.80 6.71 -1.63
N LEU A 100 16.50 5.85 -0.88
CA LEU A 100 17.48 6.25 0.13
C LEU A 100 18.70 7.00 -0.43
N ALA A 101 18.93 6.96 -1.75
CA ALA A 101 20.03 7.65 -2.40
C ALA A 101 19.60 8.94 -3.11
N MET A 102 18.31 9.29 -3.06
CA MET A 102 17.72 10.41 -3.80
C MET A 102 17.50 11.63 -2.90
N ASP A 103 17.72 12.82 -3.45
CA ASP A 103 17.31 14.07 -2.82
C ASP A 103 15.80 14.36 -3.01
N PHE A 104 15.28 15.41 -2.38
CA PHE A 104 13.88 15.82 -2.52
C PHE A 104 13.38 15.90 -3.98
N SER A 105 14.15 16.51 -4.89
CA SER A 105 13.72 16.72 -6.27
C SER A 105 13.64 15.40 -7.02
N GLU A 106 14.64 14.54 -6.83
CA GLU A 106 14.68 13.19 -7.39
C GLU A 106 13.55 12.31 -6.84
N LEU A 107 13.30 12.37 -5.52
CA LEU A 107 12.21 11.64 -4.87
C LEU A 107 10.83 12.01 -5.45
N VAL A 108 10.55 13.31 -5.59
CA VAL A 108 9.28 13.79 -6.17
C VAL A 108 9.14 13.26 -7.60
N MET A 109 10.18 13.41 -8.42
CA MET A 109 10.15 12.98 -9.82
C MET A 109 9.97 11.46 -9.95
N PHE A 110 10.68 10.69 -9.13
CA PHE A 110 10.63 9.23 -9.13
C PHE A 110 9.26 8.71 -8.66
N LEU A 111 8.76 9.18 -7.52
CA LEU A 111 7.49 8.71 -6.96
C LEU A 111 6.27 9.16 -7.77
N GLN A 112 6.41 10.19 -8.59
CA GLN A 112 5.41 10.60 -9.56
C GLN A 112 5.54 9.91 -10.92
N ASN A 113 6.62 9.17 -11.19
CA ASN A 113 6.86 8.47 -12.45
C ASN A 113 7.63 7.17 -12.19
N LEU A 114 6.99 6.24 -11.45
CA LEU A 114 7.62 4.97 -11.11
C LEU A 114 7.99 4.19 -12.39
N PRO A 115 9.17 3.54 -12.44
CA PRO A 115 9.63 2.83 -13.63
C PRO A 115 8.96 1.44 -13.75
N THR A 116 7.65 1.42 -13.95
CA THR A 116 6.80 0.21 -13.98
C THR A 116 6.42 -0.24 -15.40
N SER A 117 6.88 0.45 -16.44
CA SER A 117 6.52 0.16 -17.83
C SER A 117 6.91 -1.26 -18.29
N GLY A 118 7.96 -1.83 -17.70
CA GLY A 118 8.41 -3.19 -17.98
C GLY A 118 7.87 -4.27 -17.04
N TRP A 119 7.00 -3.91 -16.09
CA TRP A 119 6.46 -4.88 -15.14
C TRP A 119 5.49 -5.85 -15.83
N CYS A 120 5.49 -7.08 -15.37
CA CYS A 120 4.62 -8.15 -15.81
C CYS A 120 3.75 -8.68 -14.66
N GLU A 121 2.88 -9.65 -14.95
CA GLU A 121 2.02 -10.26 -13.94
C GLU A 121 2.79 -10.88 -12.77
N THR A 122 4.01 -11.38 -13.02
CA THR A 122 4.86 -11.95 -11.97
C THR A 122 5.31 -10.88 -10.98
N ASP A 123 5.72 -9.71 -11.47
CA ASP A 123 6.12 -8.58 -10.61
C ASP A 123 4.93 -8.07 -9.79
N MET A 124 3.75 -7.99 -10.42
CA MET A 124 2.51 -7.62 -9.72
C MET A 124 2.13 -8.66 -8.66
N ALA A 125 2.28 -9.96 -8.95
CA ALA A 125 2.02 -11.02 -7.99
C ALA A 125 3.01 -10.98 -6.80
N GLU A 126 4.29 -10.69 -7.04
CA GLU A 126 5.29 -10.51 -5.99
C GLU A 126 4.94 -9.30 -5.10
N LEU A 127 4.58 -8.18 -5.73
CA LEU A 127 4.14 -6.97 -5.03
C LEU A 127 2.95 -7.25 -4.10
N ILE A 128 1.94 -7.96 -4.60
CA ILE A 128 0.74 -8.36 -3.86
C ILE A 128 1.11 -9.35 -2.74
N SER A 129 1.96 -10.34 -3.01
CA SER A 129 2.42 -11.31 -2.02
C SER A 129 3.09 -10.63 -0.84
N GLN A 130 4.00 -9.69 -1.10
CA GLN A 130 4.66 -8.91 -0.06
C GLN A 130 3.66 -8.04 0.72
N ALA A 131 2.63 -7.51 0.07
CA ALA A 131 1.56 -6.80 0.74
C ALA A 131 0.77 -7.69 1.71
N TYR A 132 0.50 -8.95 1.36
CA TYR A 132 -0.13 -9.91 2.28
C TYR A 132 0.77 -10.25 3.47
N VAL A 133 2.08 -10.35 3.27
CA VAL A 133 3.05 -10.50 4.38
C VAL A 133 2.98 -9.29 5.31
N TYR A 134 2.95 -8.07 4.77
CA TYR A 134 2.77 -6.88 5.61
C TYR A 134 1.43 -6.85 6.32
N LYS A 135 0.35 -7.25 5.64
CA LYS A 135 -0.97 -7.37 6.25
C LYS A 135 -0.93 -8.34 7.43
N SER A 136 -0.39 -9.55 7.26
CA SER A 136 -0.36 -10.55 8.34
C SER A 136 0.49 -10.11 9.54
N LEU A 137 1.61 -9.43 9.30
CA LEU A 137 2.51 -8.96 10.36
C LEU A 137 2.00 -7.74 11.12
N TYR A 138 1.31 -6.80 10.44
CA TYR A 138 1.04 -5.47 10.99
C TYR A 138 -0.45 -5.14 11.20
N HIS A 139 -1.38 -5.93 10.64
CA HIS A 139 -2.84 -5.70 10.78
C HIS A 139 -3.36 -5.89 12.21
N HIS A 140 -2.76 -6.82 12.97
CA HIS A 140 -3.16 -7.14 14.35
C HIS A 140 -2.05 -6.84 15.36
N ALA A 141 -1.08 -6.00 15.02
CA ALA A 141 -0.01 -5.65 15.95
C ALA A 141 -0.41 -4.38 16.72
N PRO A 142 -1.05 -4.49 17.92
CA PRO A 142 -1.28 -3.35 18.80
C PRO A 142 0.06 -2.72 19.15
N GLY A 143 0.08 -1.41 19.42
CA GLY A 143 1.27 -0.57 19.64
C GLY A 143 2.14 -0.91 20.85
N HIS A 144 2.25 -2.18 21.26
CA HIS A 144 3.01 -2.64 22.42
C HIS A 144 4.52 -2.82 22.20
N LEU A 145 5.04 -2.61 20.98
CA LEU A 145 6.48 -2.67 20.69
C LEU A 145 7.16 -1.29 20.68
N LEU A 146 6.48 -0.25 21.16
CA LEU A 146 7.12 1.01 21.53
C LEU A 146 7.43 0.97 23.03
N GLN A 147 8.51 0.28 23.40
CA GLN A 147 9.17 0.41 24.71
C GLN A 147 10.66 0.69 24.50
#